data_AF-A0A7R9F006-F1
#
_entry.id   AF-A0A7R9F006-F1
#
_cell.length_a   1.000
_cell.length_b   1.000
_cell.length_c   1.000
_cell.angle_alpha   90.00
_cell.angle_beta   90.00
_cell.angle_gamma   90.00
#
_symmetry.space_group_name_H-M   'P 1'
#
loop_
_entity.id
_entity.type
_entity.pdbx_description
1 polymer ?
#
loop_
_entity_poly.entity_id
_entity_poly.type
_entity_poly.pdbx_seq_one_letter_code
_entity_poly.pdbx_strand_id
1 'polypeptide(L)'
;MKHTHRLACGLDVKVTQSALLVIDRSGIESWPVILRGLKPRTEADFDDYLDSLLDGIRTYASEMGLDPLPLPDYTETLSIDLLLVNFQGEVDLKDGILQDIVTVSRQGDAIIDYEDMGATITFDLGFDELRYQYNFEASIMGIGPSGLAHGTITDLSVHVVIDADLTNITHVDLELEDLKIIHTGSISVLLEGPLELLDIVADGISAVITTLFKDEIMIVIESEVRRVVEEVIAKLDFGVGGSTVATS
;
A
#
# COMPACT_ATOMS: atom_id res chain seq x y z
N MET A 1 -53.87 8.85 10.97
CA MET A 1 -52.88 9.32 11.96
C MET A 1 -51.75 8.31 11.98
N LYS A 2 -50.60 8.64 11.39
CA LYS A 2 -49.37 7.84 11.42
C LYS A 2 -48.40 8.56 12.33
N HIS A 3 -47.93 7.90 13.38
CA HIS A 3 -46.86 8.41 14.21
C HIS A 3 -45.52 8.15 13.52
N THR A 4 -44.75 9.22 13.38
CA THR A 4 -43.36 9.23 12.90
C THR A 4 -42.44 9.10 14.10
N HIS A 5 -41.49 8.17 14.02
CA HIS A 5 -40.21 8.26 14.72
C HIS A 5 -39.09 7.99 13.70
N ARG A 6 -38.22 8.99 13.50
CA ARG A 6 -36.83 8.84 13.04
C ARG A 6 -35.95 8.93 14.28
N LEU A 7 -34.82 8.23 14.37
CA LEU A 7 -33.44 8.53 13.90
C LEU A 7 -32.62 7.22 14.11
N ALA A 8 -31.53 6.84 13.44
CA ALA A 8 -30.59 7.42 12.48
C ALA A 8 -29.77 6.28 11.81
N CYS A 9 -29.01 6.65 10.76
CA CYS A 9 -28.01 5.89 9.99
C CYS A 9 -28.47 4.67 9.18
N GLY A 10 -28.69 4.93 7.89
CA GLY A 10 -28.77 3.91 6.85
C GLY A 10 -27.39 3.62 6.28
N LEU A 11 -27.02 2.34 6.31
CA LEU A 11 -26.05 1.75 5.40
C LEU A 11 -26.86 1.25 4.18
N ASP A 12 -26.67 1.88 3.02
CA ASP A 12 -27.36 1.50 1.79
C ASP A 12 -26.48 0.50 1.04
N VAL A 13 -26.63 -0.79 1.35
CA VAL A 13 -25.91 -1.87 0.66
C VAL A 13 -26.62 -2.16 -0.67
N LYS A 14 -26.07 -1.64 -1.77
CA LYS A 14 -26.52 -1.99 -3.12
C LYS A 14 -25.99 -3.36 -3.53
N VAL A 15 -26.76 -4.40 -3.24
CA VAL A 15 -26.54 -5.74 -3.81
C VAL A 15 -26.94 -5.72 -5.29
N THR A 16 -25.98 -5.62 -6.21
CA THR A 16 -26.26 -5.73 -7.65
C THR A 16 -26.17 -7.20 -8.09
N GLN A 17 -27.26 -7.94 -7.93
CA GLN A 17 -27.34 -9.33 -8.38
C GLN A 17 -27.96 -9.40 -9.78
N SER A 18 -27.13 -9.55 -10.81
CA SER A 18 -27.60 -9.92 -12.15
C SER A 18 -27.68 -11.45 -12.25
N ALA A 19 -28.76 -12.04 -11.74
CA ALA A 19 -29.09 -13.45 -11.99
C ALA A 19 -30.36 -13.52 -12.87
N LEU A 20 -30.18 -14.03 -14.09
CA LEU A 20 -31.21 -14.20 -15.09
C LEU A 20 -32.33 -15.12 -14.56
N LEU A 21 -33.54 -14.57 -14.41
CA LEU A 21 -34.69 -15.26 -13.83
C LEU A 21 -35.51 -15.91 -14.95
N VAL A 22 -35.37 -17.21 -15.17
CA VAL A 22 -36.30 -17.99 -16.02
C VAL A 22 -37.42 -18.52 -15.12
N ILE A 23 -38.61 -17.94 -15.25
CA ILE A 23 -39.83 -18.46 -14.59
C ILE A 23 -40.49 -19.46 -15.55
N ASP A 24 -40.54 -20.73 -15.16
CA ASP A 24 -41.49 -21.68 -15.75
C ASP A 24 -42.58 -22.07 -14.74
N ARG A 25 -43.84 -22.08 -15.22
CA ARG A 25 -45.06 -22.34 -14.47
C ARG A 25 -45.38 -23.83 -14.46
N SER A 26 -44.66 -24.62 -13.67
CA SER A 26 -45.21 -25.89 -13.19
C SER A 26 -44.48 -26.35 -11.94
N GLY A 27 -45.20 -26.33 -10.81
CA GLY A 27 -44.69 -26.85 -9.55
C GLY A 27 -44.41 -28.36 -9.64
N ILE A 28 -43.26 -28.77 -9.11
CA ILE A 28 -43.03 -29.79 -8.09
C ILE A 28 -41.52 -29.83 -7.81
N GLU A 29 -41.19 -29.95 -6.53
CA GLU A 29 -39.91 -29.72 -5.89
C GLU A 29 -38.80 -30.69 -6.33
N SER A 30 -37.71 -30.16 -6.87
CA SER A 30 -36.38 -30.78 -6.72
C SER A 30 -35.32 -29.69 -6.78
N TRP A 31 -34.75 -29.36 -5.62
CA TRP A 31 -33.62 -28.45 -5.51
C TRP A 31 -32.38 -29.13 -6.09
N PRO A 32 -31.67 -28.56 -7.08
CA PRO A 32 -30.31 -28.99 -7.34
C PRO A 32 -29.42 -28.53 -6.19
N VAL A 33 -28.78 -29.50 -5.56
CA VAL A 33 -27.74 -29.35 -4.54
C VAL A 33 -26.52 -28.67 -5.16
N ILE A 34 -26.57 -27.34 -5.39
CA ILE A 34 -25.40 -26.55 -5.82
C ILE A 34 -25.47 -25.16 -5.18
N LEU A 35 -25.41 -25.07 -3.85
CA LEU A 35 -25.04 -23.83 -3.12
C LEU A 35 -24.42 -24.21 -1.76
N ARG A 36 -23.44 -25.13 -1.75
CA ARG A 36 -22.66 -25.49 -0.54
C ARG A 36 -21.21 -24.96 -0.56
N GLY A 37 -20.93 -23.96 -1.39
CA GLY A 37 -19.55 -23.49 -1.56
C GLY A 37 -19.38 -22.06 -2.07
N LEU A 38 -20.42 -21.23 -2.10
CA LEU A 38 -20.24 -19.80 -2.33
C LEU A 38 -20.40 -19.10 -0.99
N LYS A 39 -19.27 -18.81 -0.34
CA LYS A 39 -19.28 -17.88 0.77
C LYS A 39 -19.58 -16.49 0.22
N PRO A 40 -20.47 -15.73 0.88
CA PRO A 40 -20.80 -14.39 0.41
C PRO A 40 -19.60 -13.48 0.60
N ARG A 41 -18.93 -13.12 -0.50
CA ARG A 41 -17.99 -12.00 -0.53
C ARG A 41 -18.75 -10.75 -0.09
N THR A 42 -18.36 -10.19 1.05
CA THR A 42 -19.00 -8.99 1.61
C THR A 42 -18.00 -7.85 1.43
N GLU A 43 -18.29 -6.98 0.48
CA GLU A 43 -17.53 -5.75 0.22
C GLU A 43 -18.11 -4.65 1.11
N ALA A 44 -17.27 -4.02 1.93
CA ALA A 44 -17.63 -2.88 2.75
C ALA A 44 -16.73 -1.70 2.41
N ASP A 45 -17.33 -0.50 2.31
CA ASP A 45 -16.60 0.75 2.18
C ASP A 45 -15.79 0.97 3.47
N PHE A 46 -14.46 1.05 3.33
CA PHE A 46 -13.50 1.18 4.43
C PHE A 46 -12.77 2.55 4.41
N ASP A 47 -13.30 3.52 3.65
CA ASP A 47 -12.65 4.79 3.39
C ASP A 47 -12.28 5.58 4.65
N ASP A 48 -13.23 5.76 5.58
CA ASP A 48 -13.00 6.51 6.83
C ASP A 48 -11.91 5.86 7.71
N TYR A 49 -11.81 4.53 7.67
CA TYR A 49 -10.79 3.79 8.39
C TYR A 49 -9.44 3.87 7.69
N LEU A 50 -9.41 3.83 6.35
CA LEU A 50 -8.19 4.04 5.59
C LEU A 50 -7.66 5.47 5.80
N ASP A 51 -8.51 6.49 5.80
CA ASP A 51 -8.09 7.86 6.07
C ASP A 51 -7.49 7.99 7.49
N SER A 52 -8.07 7.30 8.48
CA SER A 52 -7.52 7.21 9.84
C SER A 52 -6.18 6.45 9.89
N LEU A 53 -6.03 5.41 9.08
CA LEU A 53 -4.80 4.64 8.92
C LEU A 53 -3.69 5.48 8.29
N LEU A 54 -4.02 6.28 7.28
CA LEU A 54 -3.09 7.20 6.62
C LEU A 54 -2.62 8.30 7.58
N ASP A 55 -3.51 8.85 8.40
CA ASP A 55 -3.11 9.76 9.48
C ASP A 55 -2.19 9.07 10.51
N GLY A 56 -2.42 7.78 10.75
CA GLY A 56 -1.51 6.91 11.50
C GLY A 56 -0.12 6.82 10.88
N ILE A 57 -0.03 6.46 9.60
CA ILE A 57 1.21 6.40 8.81
C ILE A 57 1.97 7.71 8.88
N ARG A 58 1.29 8.85 8.67
CA ARG A 58 1.91 10.18 8.76
C ARG A 58 2.46 10.46 10.16
N THR A 59 1.71 10.11 11.19
CA THR A 59 2.10 10.32 12.60
C THR A 59 3.29 9.44 12.95
N TYR A 60 3.23 8.15 12.65
CA TYR A 60 4.30 7.19 12.91
C TYR A 60 5.58 7.56 12.16
N ALA A 61 5.47 7.92 10.88
CA ALA A 61 6.61 8.35 10.09
C ALA A 61 7.28 9.60 10.68
N SER A 62 6.49 10.56 11.17
CA SER A 62 6.98 11.76 11.85
C SER A 62 7.63 11.45 13.21
N GLU A 63 7.00 10.63 14.05
CA GLU A 63 7.46 10.32 15.41
C GLU A 63 8.72 9.46 15.42
N MET A 64 8.84 8.52 14.48
CA MET A 64 9.97 7.61 14.35
C MET A 64 11.13 8.19 13.55
N GLY A 65 10.99 9.43 13.06
CA GLY A 65 12.01 10.09 12.26
C GLY A 65 12.24 9.40 10.90
N LEU A 66 11.18 8.83 10.33
CA LEU A 66 11.17 8.23 8.99
C LEU A 66 10.97 9.27 7.89
N ASP A 67 11.07 10.56 8.22
CA ASP A 67 11.10 11.65 7.25
C ASP A 67 12.05 12.75 7.78
N PRO A 68 13.32 12.78 7.35
CA PRO A 68 13.91 11.99 6.26
C PRO A 68 14.15 10.52 6.64
N LEU A 69 13.73 9.59 5.78
CA LEU A 69 14.03 8.16 5.87
C LEU A 69 15.45 7.91 5.32
N PRO A 70 16.39 7.40 6.13
CA PRO A 70 17.68 6.94 5.63
C PRO A 70 17.48 5.79 4.66
N LEU A 71 18.11 5.87 3.49
CA LEU A 71 18.08 4.82 2.49
C LEU A 71 19.38 4.02 2.54
N PRO A 72 19.33 2.69 2.37
CA PRO A 72 20.52 1.87 2.34
C PRO A 72 21.40 2.19 1.12
N ASP A 73 22.69 1.94 1.28
CA ASP A 73 23.65 2.00 0.19
C ASP A 73 23.33 0.91 -0.84
N TYR A 74 23.53 1.24 -2.11
CA TYR A 74 23.25 0.33 -3.22
C TYR A 74 24.35 0.41 -4.26
N THR A 75 24.65 -0.72 -4.89
CA THR A 75 25.57 -0.80 -6.03
C THR A 75 24.82 -1.44 -7.18
N GLU A 76 24.64 -0.69 -8.26
CA GLU A 76 24.00 -1.18 -9.48
C GLU A 76 25.04 -1.34 -10.59
N THR A 77 25.10 -2.53 -11.20
CA THR A 77 25.97 -2.77 -12.35
C THR A 77 25.34 -2.18 -13.60
N LEU A 78 26.07 -1.28 -14.26
CA LEU A 78 25.67 -0.70 -15.53
C LEU A 78 26.26 -1.47 -16.70
N SER A 79 25.45 -1.64 -17.75
CA SER A 79 25.90 -2.22 -19.01
C SER A 79 25.82 -1.15 -20.11
N ILE A 80 26.96 -0.84 -20.73
CA ILE A 80 27.06 0.22 -21.73
C ILE A 80 27.46 -0.40 -23.06
N ASP A 81 26.51 -0.40 -23.99
CA ASP A 81 26.74 -0.88 -25.35
C ASP A 81 27.24 0.25 -26.24
N LEU A 82 28.51 0.17 -26.63
CA LEU A 82 29.13 1.07 -27.60
C LEU A 82 29.55 0.27 -28.83
N LEU A 83 28.78 0.44 -29.92
CA LEU A 83 28.95 -0.25 -31.20
C LEU A 83 28.84 -1.78 -31.09
N LEU A 84 29.97 -2.47 -30.90
CA LEU A 84 30.14 -3.93 -30.88
C LEU A 84 30.80 -4.42 -29.58
N VAL A 85 31.05 -3.50 -28.62
CA VAL A 85 31.71 -3.80 -27.36
C VAL A 85 30.78 -3.41 -26.22
N ASN A 86 30.55 -4.34 -25.31
CA ASN A 86 29.85 -4.12 -24.06
C ASN A 86 30.89 -3.74 -22.99
N PHE A 87 30.74 -2.56 -22.40
CA PHE A 87 31.53 -2.14 -21.25
C PHE A 87 30.70 -2.31 -19.99
N GLN A 88 31.31 -2.88 -18.95
CA GLN A 88 30.72 -2.94 -17.62
C GLN A 88 31.16 -1.71 -16.82
N GLY A 89 30.17 -1.06 -16.24
CA GLY A 89 30.36 -0.02 -15.25
C GLY A 89 29.58 -0.37 -13.97
N GLU A 90 29.79 0.44 -12.95
CA GLU A 90 29.12 0.32 -11.66
C GLU A 90 28.70 1.72 -11.22
N VAL A 91 27.54 1.82 -10.59
CA VAL A 91 27.07 3.01 -9.87
C VAL A 91 26.88 2.63 -8.42
N ASP A 92 27.66 3.27 -7.57
CA ASP A 92 27.49 3.22 -6.13
C ASP A 92 26.65 4.42 -5.69
N LEU A 93 25.62 4.16 -4.90
CA LEU A 93 24.77 5.14 -4.26
C LEU A 93 24.93 5.00 -2.76
N LYS A 94 25.38 6.07 -2.11
CA LYS A 94 25.70 6.08 -0.67
C LYS A 94 25.00 7.20 0.06
N ASP A 95 24.78 6.98 1.35
CA ASP A 95 24.21 7.95 2.29
C ASP A 95 22.87 8.52 1.79
N GLY A 96 22.02 7.63 1.29
CA GLY A 96 20.75 8.03 0.71
C GLY A 96 19.76 8.54 1.75
N ILE A 97 18.92 9.48 1.35
CA ILE A 97 17.76 9.91 2.13
C ILE A 97 16.54 10.05 1.23
N LEU A 98 15.37 9.63 1.73
CA LEU A 98 14.06 9.87 1.14
C LEU A 98 13.27 10.80 2.06
N GLN A 99 12.57 11.77 1.47
CA GLN A 99 11.85 12.82 2.19
C GLN A 99 10.44 12.97 1.65
N ASP A 100 9.58 13.58 2.46
CA ASP A 100 8.19 13.90 2.18
C ASP A 100 7.27 12.67 2.05
N ILE A 101 7.62 11.57 2.74
CA ILE A 101 6.80 10.35 2.81
C ILE A 101 5.46 10.65 3.49
N VAL A 102 5.42 11.63 4.40
CA VAL A 102 4.19 12.08 5.08
C VAL A 102 3.17 12.74 4.14
N THR A 103 3.51 13.01 2.88
CA THR A 103 2.56 13.52 1.87
C THR A 103 1.64 12.44 1.30
N VAL A 104 1.82 11.17 1.71
CA VAL A 104 0.97 10.04 1.31
C VAL A 104 -0.51 10.36 1.50
N SER A 105 -1.34 10.00 0.53
CA SER A 105 -2.79 10.19 0.54
C SER A 105 -3.48 8.99 -0.10
N ARG A 106 -4.79 8.86 0.12
CA ARG A 106 -5.60 7.82 -0.51
C ARG A 106 -5.86 8.18 -1.97
N GLN A 107 -5.80 7.18 -2.85
CA GLN A 107 -6.23 7.30 -4.24
C GLN A 107 -7.37 6.32 -4.51
N GLY A 108 -8.58 6.81 -4.75
CA GLY A 108 -9.74 5.94 -4.99
C GLY A 108 -10.24 5.23 -3.73
N ASP A 109 -11.07 4.21 -3.93
CA ASP A 109 -11.84 3.55 -2.86
C ASP A 109 -11.00 2.47 -2.16
N ALA A 110 -11.16 2.35 -0.85
CA ALA A 110 -10.59 1.25 -0.07
C ALA A 110 -11.56 0.08 -0.04
N ILE A 111 -11.10 -1.10 -0.43
CA ILE A 111 -11.92 -2.31 -0.48
C ILE A 111 -11.41 -3.30 0.56
N ILE A 112 -12.32 -3.86 1.36
CA ILE A 112 -12.04 -5.00 2.19
C ILE A 112 -12.89 -6.19 1.74
N ASP A 113 -12.22 -7.28 1.45
CA ASP A 113 -12.82 -8.54 1.05
C ASP A 113 -12.69 -9.56 2.17
N TYR A 114 -13.84 -9.93 2.74
CA TYR A 114 -13.90 -10.95 3.77
C TYR A 114 -14.22 -12.31 3.17
N GLU A 115 -13.31 -13.27 3.38
CA GLU A 115 -13.53 -14.69 3.08
C GLU A 115 -13.07 -15.54 4.27
N ASP A 116 -13.98 -16.33 4.84
CA ASP A 116 -13.69 -17.29 5.93
C ASP A 116 -13.26 -16.62 7.24
N MET A 117 -11.98 -16.81 7.58
CA MET A 117 -11.25 -16.21 8.70
C MET A 117 -10.08 -15.36 8.15
N GLY A 118 -10.11 -15.02 6.87
CA GLY A 118 -9.20 -14.08 6.23
C GLY A 118 -9.92 -12.79 5.85
N ALA A 119 -9.18 -11.69 5.86
CA ALA A 119 -9.61 -10.46 5.22
C ALA A 119 -8.48 -9.95 4.33
N THR A 120 -8.80 -9.65 3.07
CA THR A 120 -7.87 -9.00 2.16
C THR A 120 -8.27 -7.54 2.05
N ILE A 121 -7.34 -6.65 2.35
CA ILE A 121 -7.51 -5.20 2.30
C ILE A 121 -6.76 -4.70 1.07
N THR A 122 -7.46 -3.99 0.20
CA THR A 122 -6.90 -3.46 -1.05
C THR A 122 -7.16 -1.98 -1.14
N PHE A 123 -6.11 -1.19 -1.38
CA PHE A 123 -6.22 0.25 -1.58
C PHE A 123 -5.06 0.79 -2.41
N ASP A 124 -5.27 1.96 -3.01
CA ASP A 124 -4.20 2.70 -3.68
C ASP A 124 -3.77 3.92 -2.85
N LEU A 125 -2.47 4.12 -2.79
CA LEU A 125 -1.80 5.27 -2.18
C LEU A 125 -1.27 6.19 -3.27
N GLY A 126 -1.48 7.49 -3.10
CA GLY A 126 -0.89 8.54 -3.90
C GLY A 126 0.13 9.36 -3.11
N PHE A 127 1.26 9.67 -3.72
CA PHE A 127 2.23 10.62 -3.19
C PHE A 127 2.35 11.80 -4.17
N ASP A 128 2.06 13.00 -3.67
CA ASP A 128 2.10 14.23 -4.49
C ASP A 128 3.53 14.53 -4.94
N GLU A 129 4.46 14.52 -3.98
CA GLU A 129 5.89 14.75 -4.22
C GLU A 129 6.71 13.95 -3.21
N LEU A 130 7.71 13.24 -3.72
CA LEU A 130 8.74 12.58 -2.92
C LEU A 130 10.09 13.06 -3.39
N ARG A 131 10.96 13.42 -2.45
CA ARG A 131 12.32 13.87 -2.76
C ARG A 131 13.32 12.89 -2.24
N TYR A 132 14.33 12.58 -3.04
CA TYR A 132 15.44 11.76 -2.58
C TYR A 132 16.78 12.41 -2.90
N GLN A 133 17.78 12.05 -2.12
CA GLN A 133 19.15 12.49 -2.34
C GLN A 133 20.10 11.33 -2.11
N TYR A 134 21.13 11.23 -2.94
CA TYR A 134 22.22 10.28 -2.81
C TYR A 134 23.56 10.91 -3.17
N ASN A 135 24.63 10.44 -2.51
CA ASN A 135 25.98 10.57 -3.04
C ASN A 135 26.18 9.47 -4.09
N PHE A 136 26.49 9.82 -5.33
CA PHE A 136 26.75 8.82 -6.37
C PHE A 136 28.23 8.77 -6.76
N GLU A 137 28.68 7.57 -7.10
CA GLU A 137 29.97 7.32 -7.74
C GLU A 137 29.73 6.37 -8.91
N ALA A 138 29.93 6.86 -10.13
CA ALA A 138 29.82 6.06 -11.34
C ALA A 138 31.22 5.73 -11.86
N SER A 139 31.46 4.49 -12.24
CA SER A 139 32.74 4.08 -12.80
C SER A 139 32.55 3.16 -14.00
N ILE A 140 33.37 3.34 -15.03
CA ILE A 140 33.55 2.39 -16.13
C ILE A 140 35.01 2.00 -16.12
N MET A 141 35.29 0.70 -15.95
CA MET A 141 36.67 0.22 -15.82
C MET A 141 37.48 0.97 -14.74
N GLY A 142 36.81 1.38 -13.65
CA GLY A 142 37.44 2.08 -12.51
C GLY A 142 37.70 3.58 -12.72
N ILE A 143 37.18 4.19 -13.79
CA ILE A 143 37.25 5.63 -14.01
C ILE A 143 35.83 6.15 -14.20
N GLY A 144 35.46 7.18 -13.46
CA GLY A 144 34.23 7.89 -13.74
C GLY A 144 33.94 8.99 -12.72
N PRO A 145 32.80 9.67 -12.89
CA PRO A 145 32.45 10.82 -12.08
C PRO A 145 31.82 10.43 -10.76
N SER A 146 31.99 11.30 -9.77
CA SER A 146 31.22 11.28 -8.54
C SER A 146 30.52 12.61 -8.33
N GLY A 147 29.48 12.61 -7.52
CA GLY A 147 28.66 13.79 -7.32
C GLY A 147 27.44 13.56 -6.44
N LEU A 148 26.49 14.48 -6.55
CA LEU A 148 25.20 14.42 -5.86
C LEU A 148 24.09 14.13 -6.84
N ALA A 149 23.19 13.23 -6.47
CA ALA A 149 21.96 12.96 -7.16
C ALA A 149 20.80 13.51 -6.33
N HIS A 150 20.06 14.46 -6.88
CA HIS A 150 18.80 14.95 -6.34
C HIS A 150 17.66 14.42 -7.20
N GLY A 151 16.69 13.82 -6.57
CA GLY A 151 15.55 13.22 -7.22
C GLY A 151 14.25 13.81 -6.75
N THR A 152 13.30 13.90 -7.66
CA THR A 152 11.91 14.21 -7.34
C THR A 152 11.01 13.26 -8.09
N ILE A 153 10.08 12.65 -7.38
CA ILE A 153 9.02 11.80 -7.94
C ILE A 153 7.71 12.53 -7.68
N THR A 154 6.95 12.80 -8.74
CA THR A 154 5.63 13.43 -8.63
C THR A 154 4.56 12.51 -9.20
N ASP A 155 3.36 12.56 -8.63
CA ASP A 155 2.21 11.73 -9.04
C ASP A 155 2.48 10.20 -8.96
N LEU A 156 3.19 9.77 -7.91
CA LEU A 156 3.44 8.35 -7.65
C LEU A 156 2.18 7.70 -7.10
N SER A 157 1.78 6.56 -7.67
CA SER A 157 0.69 5.73 -7.17
C SER A 157 1.17 4.31 -6.88
N VAL A 158 0.80 3.81 -5.71
CA VAL A 158 1.17 2.49 -5.21
C VAL A 158 -0.10 1.73 -4.85
N HIS A 159 -0.27 0.56 -5.43
CA HIS A 159 -1.28 -0.41 -5.06
C HIS A 159 -0.77 -1.25 -3.90
N VAL A 160 -1.64 -1.43 -2.91
CA VAL A 160 -1.34 -2.13 -1.67
C VAL A 160 -2.40 -3.19 -1.44
N VAL A 161 -1.96 -4.42 -1.21
CA VAL A 161 -2.79 -5.56 -0.85
C VAL A 161 -2.23 -6.14 0.45
N ILE A 162 -3.06 -6.21 1.47
CA ILE A 162 -2.69 -6.72 2.79
C ILE A 162 -3.65 -7.85 3.14
N ASP A 163 -3.09 -8.98 3.50
CA ASP A 163 -3.83 -10.08 4.06
C ASP A 163 -3.81 -10.03 5.58
N ALA A 164 -4.97 -10.28 6.17
CA ALA A 164 -5.18 -10.38 7.59
C ALA A 164 -5.68 -11.78 7.94
N ASP A 165 -4.90 -12.52 8.73
CA ASP A 165 -5.36 -13.76 9.33
C ASP A 165 -6.12 -13.45 10.64
N LEU A 166 -7.44 -13.59 10.57
CA LEU A 166 -8.36 -13.39 11.69
C LEU A 166 -8.63 -14.69 12.47
N THR A 167 -7.89 -15.77 12.21
CA THR A 167 -8.04 -17.05 12.91
C THR A 167 -7.82 -16.91 14.42
N ASN A 168 -6.98 -15.97 14.84
CA ASN A 168 -6.80 -15.61 16.25
C ASN A 168 -7.36 -14.21 16.55
N ILE A 169 -8.54 -14.18 17.16
CA ILE A 169 -9.20 -12.93 17.58
C ILE A 169 -8.40 -12.09 18.59
N THR A 170 -7.38 -12.64 19.24
CA THR A 170 -6.53 -11.91 20.20
C THR A 170 -5.23 -11.36 19.60
N HIS A 171 -4.80 -11.90 18.47
CA HIS A 171 -3.60 -11.47 17.76
C HIS A 171 -3.85 -11.67 16.27
N VAL A 172 -4.09 -10.56 15.55
CA VAL A 172 -4.20 -10.61 14.11
C VAL A 172 -2.81 -10.55 13.51
N ASP A 173 -2.50 -11.55 12.70
CA ASP A 173 -1.32 -11.54 11.87
C ASP A 173 -1.67 -10.85 10.56
N LEU A 174 -1.11 -9.67 10.38
CA LEU A 174 -1.15 -8.94 9.11
C LEU A 174 0.14 -9.20 8.33
N GLU A 175 -0.03 -9.41 7.03
CA GLU A 175 1.05 -9.59 6.07
C GLU A 175 0.73 -8.74 4.83
N LEU A 176 1.67 -7.90 4.42
CA LEU A 176 1.55 -7.20 3.14
C LEU A 176 1.71 -8.22 2.00
N GLU A 177 0.61 -8.63 1.39
CA GLU A 177 0.60 -9.62 0.30
C GLU A 177 1.27 -9.04 -0.96
N ASP A 178 0.93 -7.82 -1.33
CA ASP A 178 1.49 -7.14 -2.49
C ASP A 178 1.64 -5.64 -2.27
N LEU A 179 2.78 -5.10 -2.71
CA LEU A 179 3.00 -3.68 -2.85
C LEU A 179 3.62 -3.41 -4.21
N LYS A 180 2.85 -2.71 -5.03
CA LYS A 180 3.20 -2.50 -6.42
C LYS A 180 3.00 -1.06 -6.82
N ILE A 181 4.06 -0.46 -7.36
CA ILE A 181 3.94 0.81 -8.06
C ILE A 181 3.09 0.59 -9.32
N ILE A 182 1.90 1.18 -9.33
CA ILE A 182 0.96 1.12 -10.47
C ILE A 182 1.12 2.33 -11.39
N HIS A 183 1.62 3.44 -10.86
CA HIS A 183 1.99 4.61 -11.64
C HIS A 183 3.24 5.22 -11.03
N THR A 184 4.37 5.16 -11.73
CA THR A 184 5.64 5.78 -11.24
C THR A 184 5.61 7.30 -11.30
N GLY A 185 4.62 7.89 -11.97
CA GLY A 185 4.54 9.32 -12.19
C GLY A 185 5.71 9.82 -13.02
N SER A 186 6.16 11.04 -12.72
CA SER A 186 7.35 11.63 -13.34
C SER A 186 8.52 11.58 -12.36
N ILE A 187 9.59 10.89 -12.75
CA ILE A 187 10.86 10.89 -12.02
C ILE A 187 11.78 11.92 -12.69
N SER A 188 12.20 12.91 -11.92
CA SER A 188 13.17 13.91 -12.33
C SER A 188 14.44 13.74 -11.53
N VAL A 189 15.57 13.58 -12.21
CA VAL A 189 16.89 13.44 -11.58
C VAL A 189 17.76 14.61 -12.00
N LEU A 190 18.22 15.37 -11.01
CA LEU A 190 19.26 16.37 -11.16
C LEU A 190 20.56 15.79 -10.62
N LEU A 191 21.50 15.56 -11.52
CA LEU A 191 22.86 15.16 -11.15
C LEU A 191 23.76 16.38 -11.13
N GLU A 192 24.56 16.50 -10.06
CA GLU A 192 25.60 17.52 -9.93
C GLU A 192 26.98 16.86 -10.02
N GLY A 193 27.77 17.21 -11.04
CA GLY A 193 29.12 16.66 -11.23
C GLY A 193 29.61 16.77 -12.68
N PRO A 194 30.84 16.31 -12.99
CA PRO A 194 31.33 16.19 -14.37
C PRO A 194 30.64 15.01 -15.07
N LEU A 195 29.50 15.25 -15.70
CA LEU A 195 28.55 14.20 -16.09
C LEU A 195 28.56 13.90 -17.59
N GLU A 196 29.22 12.81 -17.98
CA GLU A 196 29.20 12.27 -19.35
C GLU A 196 28.23 11.09 -19.54
N LEU A 197 27.67 10.53 -18.45
CA LEU A 197 26.89 9.27 -18.42
C LEU A 197 25.49 9.45 -17.80
N LEU A 198 24.83 10.57 -18.08
CA LEU A 198 23.65 11.03 -17.33
C LEU A 198 22.50 10.00 -17.34
N ASP A 199 22.16 9.47 -18.52
CA ASP A 199 20.97 8.60 -18.69
C ASP A 199 21.10 7.29 -17.92
N ILE A 200 22.25 6.62 -18.05
CA ILE A 200 22.47 5.30 -17.44
C ILE A 200 22.57 5.40 -15.90
N VAL A 201 23.14 6.49 -15.39
CA VAL A 201 23.19 6.75 -13.94
C VAL A 201 21.79 7.06 -13.41
N ALA A 202 20.99 7.84 -14.13
CA ALA A 202 19.61 8.16 -13.75
C ALA A 202 18.71 6.91 -13.72
N ASP A 203 18.88 5.98 -14.66
CA ASP A 203 18.15 4.70 -14.67
C ASP A 203 18.49 3.83 -13.45
N GLY A 204 19.79 3.70 -13.12
CA GLY A 204 20.23 2.96 -11.94
C GLY A 204 19.65 3.53 -10.64
N ILE A 205 19.70 4.85 -10.48
CA ILE A 205 19.08 5.55 -9.35
C ILE A 205 17.57 5.28 -9.27
N SER A 206 16.87 5.32 -10.40
CA SER A 206 15.42 5.07 -10.45
C SER A 206 15.06 3.65 -10.02
N ALA A 207 15.88 2.66 -10.38
CA ALA A 207 15.69 1.26 -9.98
C ALA A 207 15.89 1.06 -8.47
N VAL A 208 16.91 1.69 -7.89
CA VAL A 208 17.16 1.67 -6.44
C VAL A 208 15.96 2.22 -5.69
N ILE A 209 15.51 3.41 -6.06
CA ILE A 209 14.35 4.07 -5.46
C ILE A 209 13.12 3.16 -5.51
N THR A 210 12.83 2.54 -6.67
CA THR A 210 11.70 1.60 -6.81
C THR A 210 11.78 0.42 -5.83
N THR A 211 12.97 -0.10 -5.57
CA THR A 211 13.19 -1.22 -4.62
C THR A 211 12.99 -0.76 -3.18
N LEU A 212 13.52 0.41 -2.82
CA LEU A 212 13.38 0.99 -1.48
C LEU A 212 11.94 1.30 -1.11
N PHE A 213 11.16 1.80 -2.06
CA PHE A 213 9.72 2.01 -1.87
C PHE A 213 9.01 0.71 -1.50
N LYS A 214 9.46 -0.44 -2.01
CA LYS A 214 8.87 -1.72 -1.63
C LYS A 214 9.29 -2.14 -0.24
N ASP A 215 10.58 -2.05 0.07
CA ASP A 215 11.12 -2.67 1.28
C ASP A 215 10.86 -1.83 2.55
N GLU A 216 11.06 -0.51 2.49
CA GLU A 216 10.98 0.35 3.69
C GLU A 216 9.55 0.81 3.98
N ILE A 217 8.78 1.17 2.94
CA ILE A 217 7.38 1.59 3.13
C ILE A 217 6.51 0.40 3.55
N MET A 218 6.85 -0.83 3.14
CA MET A 218 6.20 -2.05 3.62
C MET A 218 6.16 -2.11 5.15
N ILE A 219 7.28 -1.84 5.81
CA ILE A 219 7.37 -1.88 7.28
C ILE A 219 6.43 -0.84 7.92
N VAL A 220 6.37 0.36 7.35
CA VAL A 220 5.51 1.44 7.85
C VAL A 220 4.03 1.10 7.69
N ILE A 221 3.66 0.59 6.50
CA ILE A 221 2.27 0.19 6.19
C ILE A 221 1.85 -0.95 7.13
N GLU A 222 2.63 -2.02 7.22
CA GLU A 222 2.30 -3.18 8.07
C GLU A 222 2.12 -2.79 9.54
N SER A 223 2.99 -1.91 10.07
CA SER A 223 2.90 -1.43 11.45
C SER A 223 1.60 -0.68 11.72
N GLU A 224 1.20 0.23 10.83
CA GLU A 224 0.01 1.06 11.06
C GLU A 224 -1.30 0.34 10.79
N VAL A 225 -1.34 -0.54 9.80
CA VAL A 225 -2.52 -1.39 9.58
C VAL A 225 -2.72 -2.30 10.79
N ARG A 226 -1.63 -2.84 11.36
CA ARG A 226 -1.69 -3.68 12.57
C ARG A 226 -2.33 -2.90 13.71
N ARG A 227 -1.89 -1.67 13.93
CA ARG A 227 -2.44 -0.78 14.96
C ARG A 227 -3.94 -0.53 14.77
N VAL A 228 -4.39 -0.25 13.54
CA VAL A 228 -5.81 0.02 13.24
C VAL A 228 -6.68 -1.22 13.41
N VAL A 229 -6.24 -2.37 12.91
CA VAL A 229 -6.98 -3.63 13.03
C VAL A 229 -7.07 -4.07 14.50
N GLU A 230 -5.99 -3.96 15.25
CA GLU A 230 -5.99 -4.18 16.71
C GLU A 230 -6.98 -3.25 17.42
N GLU A 231 -7.05 -1.97 17.03
CA GLU A 231 -8.00 -1.00 17.61
C GLU A 231 -9.47 -1.36 17.28
N VAL A 232 -9.75 -1.76 16.04
CA VAL A 232 -11.09 -2.21 15.63
C VAL A 232 -11.51 -3.47 16.38
N ILE A 233 -10.61 -4.44 16.51
CA ILE A 233 -10.91 -5.68 17.24
C ILE A 233 -11.09 -5.41 18.73
N ALA A 234 -10.28 -4.54 19.33
CA ALA A 234 -10.50 -4.10 20.70
C ALA A 234 -11.90 -3.48 20.86
N LYS A 235 -12.35 -2.65 19.90
CA LYS A 235 -13.72 -2.09 19.88
C LYS A 235 -14.80 -3.16 19.72
N LEU A 236 -14.55 -4.24 18.98
CA LEU A 236 -15.49 -5.36 18.81
C LEU A 236 -15.53 -6.29 20.04
N ASP A 237 -14.42 -6.46 20.77
CA ASP A 237 -14.36 -7.25 22.01
C ASP A 237 -15.18 -6.59 23.15
N PHE A 238 -15.34 -5.26 23.12
CA PHE A 238 -16.30 -4.56 24.01
C PHE A 238 -17.78 -4.87 23.69
N GLY A 239 -18.09 -5.66 22.66
CA GLY A 239 -19.44 -6.05 22.25
C GLY A 239 -19.94 -7.39 22.81
N VAL A 240 -19.09 -8.23 23.40
CA VAL A 240 -19.48 -9.59 23.88
C VAL A 240 -19.10 -9.78 25.35
N GLY A 241 -19.70 -8.98 26.24
CA GLY A 241 -19.31 -8.98 27.66
C GLY A 241 -20.28 -8.34 28.65
N GLY A 242 -21.58 -8.62 28.57
CA GLY A 242 -22.46 -8.65 29.75
C GLY A 242 -23.34 -7.42 30.02
N SER A 243 -24.61 -7.52 29.59
CA SER A 243 -25.73 -6.91 30.33
C SER A 243 -26.09 -7.80 31.53
N THR A 244 -26.65 -7.16 32.57
CA THR A 244 -27.14 -7.66 33.87
C THR A 244 -26.03 -7.78 34.95
N VAL A 245 -26.18 -7.23 36.16
CA VAL A 245 -27.37 -7.19 37.02
C VAL A 245 -27.36 -5.92 37.90
N ALA A 246 -28.50 -5.22 37.94
CA ALA A 246 -28.87 -4.39 39.07
C ALA A 246 -29.24 -5.29 40.25
N THR A 247 -28.57 -5.14 41.39
CA THR A 247 -29.08 -5.60 42.69
C THR A 247 -28.76 -4.57 43.76
N SER A 248 -29.87 -3.98 44.26
CA SER A 248 -30.14 -3.40 45.58
C SER A 248 -29.14 -2.42 46.20
#